data_AF-A0A2A6RAP2-F1
#
_entry.id   AF-A0A2A6RAP2-F1
#
_cell.length_a   1.000
_cell.length_b   1.000
_cell.length_c   1.000
_cell.angle_alpha   90.00
_cell.angle_beta   90.00
_cell.angle_gamma   90.00
#
_symmetry.space_group_name_H-M   'P 1'
#
loop_
_entity.id
_entity.type
_entity.pdbx_description
1 polymer ?
#
loop_
_entity_poly.entity_id
_entity_poly.type
_entity_poly.pdbx_seq_one_letter_code
_entity_poly.pdbx_strand_id
1 'polypeptide(L)'
;MFRSSLAALLLASVSANAWAGAPAASAAAATGLIAHRAVYDLELKDASDRSGIAGMYGRMVYEFDGSYCQGFTTNFRFVTQINTGDSVRVSDQQTTTFENLKDGKFTFDTKSFTDDQLDKEVNGAAQDQPGGVKVDLKQPANRELQLAESRFPTEHMLDVIQNAKDGKRFFEARVFDGSDDGDKALVTTTIVGKQQTPVAEEADAGNAGAFSKTAFWPVTIAYFNENAKSDALPVYRMSFKLYENGITRDLTMDYGDFVLTGKLAKLELLERKAEVCK
;
A
#
# COMPACT_ATOMS: atom_id res chain seq x y z
N MET A 1 86.00 42.48 4.27
CA MET A 1 85.64 42.80 5.67
C MET A 1 84.17 42.44 5.85
N PHE A 2 83.86 41.62 6.88
CA PHE A 2 82.58 41.46 7.63
C PHE A 2 81.23 41.67 6.90
N ARG A 3 80.15 40.90 7.08
CA ARG A 3 79.74 39.66 7.76
C ARG A 3 78.20 39.58 7.51
N SER A 4 77.61 38.40 7.72
CA SER A 4 76.19 38.14 8.07
C SER A 4 75.12 38.03 6.97
N SER A 5 74.89 36.77 6.57
CA SER A 5 73.67 35.96 6.79
C SER A 5 72.30 36.64 6.84
N LEU A 6 71.38 36.18 5.98
CA LEU A 6 70.03 35.77 6.40
C LEU A 6 69.49 34.71 5.42
N ALA A 7 69.25 33.51 5.94
CA ALA A 7 68.57 32.42 5.27
C ALA A 7 67.06 32.64 5.31
N ALA A 8 66.36 32.36 4.21
CA ALA A 8 64.92 32.23 4.19
C ALA A 8 64.56 30.89 3.54
N LEU A 9 64.20 29.92 4.38
CA LEU A 9 63.53 28.69 4.01
C LEU A 9 62.09 29.02 3.60
N LEU A 10 61.70 28.69 2.37
CA LEU A 10 60.29 28.59 1.97
C LEU A 10 59.90 27.11 1.98
N LEU A 11 59.12 26.75 3.00
CA LEU A 11 58.47 25.45 3.16
C LEU A 11 57.43 25.25 2.05
N ALA A 12 57.59 24.17 1.28
CA ALA A 12 56.56 23.67 0.39
C ALA A 12 55.44 23.04 1.22
N SER A 13 54.29 23.69 1.30
CA SER A 13 53.07 23.13 1.89
C SER A 13 52.41 22.17 0.91
N VAL A 14 52.47 20.87 1.22
CA VAL A 14 51.68 19.84 0.55
C VAL A 14 50.22 19.98 1.01
N SER A 15 49.37 20.50 0.14
CA SER A 15 47.91 20.50 0.29
C SER A 15 47.37 19.08 0.08
N ALA A 16 47.10 18.37 1.17
CA ALA A 16 46.32 17.15 1.13
C ALA A 16 44.84 17.51 0.90
N ASN A 17 44.34 17.25 -0.32
CA ASN A 17 42.93 17.33 -0.65
C ASN A 17 42.14 16.33 0.19
N ALA A 18 41.41 16.83 1.18
CA ALA A 18 40.36 16.08 1.84
C ALA A 18 39.20 15.90 0.84
N TRP A 19 39.07 14.69 0.29
CA TRP A 19 37.87 14.28 -0.45
C TRP A 19 36.73 14.23 0.57
N ALA A 20 35.93 15.29 0.62
CA ALA A 20 34.67 15.29 1.34
C ALA A 20 33.75 14.30 0.64
N GLY A 21 33.64 13.09 1.19
CA GLY A 21 32.61 12.14 0.80
C GLY A 21 31.25 12.80 1.01
N ALA A 22 30.48 12.91 -0.07
CA ALA A 22 29.09 13.33 0.00
C ALA A 22 28.35 12.41 1.00
N PRO A 23 27.51 12.96 1.89
CA PRO A 23 26.71 12.12 2.76
C PRO A 23 25.80 11.26 1.87
N ALA A 24 25.93 9.94 1.99
CA ALA A 24 25.00 9.01 1.39
C ALA A 24 23.60 9.38 1.91
N ALA A 25 22.73 9.82 1.00
CA ALA A 25 21.33 10.05 1.31
C ALA A 25 20.78 8.77 1.94
N SER A 26 20.33 8.88 3.19
CA SER A 26 19.76 7.76 3.94
C SER A 26 18.67 7.09 3.12
N ALA A 27 18.72 5.75 2.98
CA ALA A 27 17.77 4.94 2.22
C ALA A 27 16.30 5.10 2.67
N ALA A 28 16.08 5.79 3.80
CA ALA A 28 14.80 6.35 4.21
C ALA A 28 14.17 7.33 3.19
N ALA A 29 14.94 7.83 2.23
CA ALA A 29 14.52 8.76 1.18
C ALA A 29 14.03 8.08 -0.13
N ALA A 30 14.14 6.75 -0.26
CA ALA A 30 13.95 6.12 -1.58
C ALA A 30 12.48 6.02 -2.03
N THR A 31 11.52 5.80 -1.12
CA THR A 31 10.09 5.65 -1.47
C THR A 31 9.16 6.65 -0.80
N GLY A 32 9.57 7.27 0.30
CA GLY A 32 8.73 8.20 1.08
C GLY A 32 7.64 7.55 1.94
N LEU A 33 7.41 6.24 1.79
CA LEU A 33 6.47 5.47 2.60
C LEU A 33 6.98 5.31 4.03
N ILE A 34 6.07 5.39 5.01
CA ILE A 34 6.42 5.23 6.43
C ILE A 34 5.75 4.00 7.03
N ALA A 35 6.48 3.32 7.91
CA ALA A 35 5.96 2.18 8.65
C ALA A 35 4.89 2.65 9.65
N HIS A 36 3.71 2.04 9.59
CA HIS A 36 2.58 2.43 10.40
C HIS A 36 1.58 1.29 10.58
N ARG A 37 0.77 1.40 11.63
CA ARG A 37 -0.42 0.58 11.86
C ARG A 37 -1.63 1.50 11.94
N ALA A 38 -2.62 1.25 11.08
CA ALA A 38 -3.88 1.97 11.02
C ALA A 38 -5.04 1.01 11.38
N VAL A 39 -5.90 1.44 12.29
CA VAL A 39 -7.12 0.73 12.69
C VAL A 39 -8.32 1.53 12.21
N TYR A 40 -9.24 0.88 11.53
CA TYR A 40 -10.45 1.48 11.00
C TYR A 40 -11.69 0.80 11.55
N ASP A 41 -12.67 1.58 11.96
CA ASP A 41 -14.00 1.07 12.28
C ASP A 41 -14.83 1.03 11.00
N LEU A 42 -15.43 -0.14 10.74
CA LEU A 42 -16.18 -0.43 9.53
C LEU A 42 -17.68 -0.32 9.79
N GLU A 43 -18.39 0.28 8.86
CA GLU A 43 -19.84 0.48 8.93
C GLU A 43 -20.46 0.37 7.54
N LEU A 44 -21.61 -0.30 7.45
CA LEU A 44 -22.44 -0.36 6.25
C LEU A 44 -22.93 1.04 5.88
N LYS A 45 -22.59 1.48 4.68
CA LYS A 45 -23.06 2.75 4.12
C LYS A 45 -24.28 2.55 3.24
N ASP A 46 -24.29 1.51 2.43
CA ASP A 46 -25.38 1.20 1.51
C ASP A 46 -25.43 -0.30 1.24
N ALA A 47 -26.61 -0.80 0.93
CA ALA A 47 -26.84 -2.20 0.57
C ALA A 47 -28.07 -2.31 -0.32
N SER A 48 -27.94 -3.02 -1.43
CA SER A 48 -29.07 -3.36 -2.29
C SER A 48 -29.91 -4.47 -1.65
N ASP A 49 -31.19 -4.54 -2.00
CA ASP A 49 -32.08 -5.64 -1.57
C ASP A 49 -31.53 -7.02 -1.96
N ARG A 50 -30.80 -7.11 -3.09
CA ARG A 50 -30.16 -8.35 -3.56
C ARG A 50 -29.09 -8.86 -2.59
N SER A 51 -28.38 -7.95 -1.91
CA SER A 51 -27.29 -8.33 -1.02
C SER A 51 -27.76 -9.19 0.16
N GLY A 52 -29.04 -9.06 0.56
CA GLY A 52 -29.57 -9.71 1.76
C GLY A 52 -28.93 -9.20 3.06
N ILE A 53 -28.24 -8.06 3.03
CA ILE A 53 -27.56 -7.48 4.19
C ILE A 53 -28.48 -6.45 4.83
N ALA A 54 -28.91 -6.73 6.06
CA ALA A 54 -29.67 -5.80 6.90
C ALA A 54 -28.74 -4.84 7.67
N GLY A 55 -27.51 -5.24 7.95
CA GLY A 55 -26.51 -4.41 8.63
C GLY A 55 -25.13 -5.04 8.62
N MET A 56 -24.09 -4.22 8.66
CA MET A 56 -22.70 -4.69 8.77
C MET A 56 -21.87 -3.72 9.60
N TYR A 57 -21.11 -4.27 10.54
CA TYR A 57 -20.15 -3.54 11.36
C TYR A 57 -18.88 -4.35 11.51
N GLY A 58 -17.76 -3.69 11.71
CA GLY A 58 -16.50 -4.42 11.78
C GLY A 58 -15.31 -3.56 12.12
N ARG A 59 -14.13 -4.16 11.97
CA ARG A 59 -12.86 -3.50 12.16
C ARG A 59 -11.83 -4.01 11.16
N MET A 60 -11.06 -3.07 10.63
CA MET A 60 -9.93 -3.34 9.77
C MET A 60 -8.65 -2.88 10.45
N VAL A 61 -7.61 -3.72 10.42
CA VAL A 61 -6.27 -3.38 10.89
C VAL A 61 -5.33 -3.55 9.72
N TYR A 62 -4.63 -2.48 9.37
CA TYR A 62 -3.62 -2.44 8.32
C TYR A 62 -2.29 -2.07 8.95
N GLU A 63 -1.30 -2.94 8.81
CA GLU A 63 0.07 -2.71 9.25
C GLU A 63 0.99 -2.80 8.04
N PHE A 64 1.78 -1.75 7.85
CA PHE A 64 2.77 -1.65 6.80
C PHE A 64 4.13 -1.41 7.44
N ASP A 65 5.10 -2.24 7.10
CA ASP A 65 6.48 -2.12 7.57
C ASP A 65 7.46 -2.46 6.45
N GLY A 66 8.70 -2.02 6.61
CA GLY A 66 9.80 -2.34 5.71
C GLY A 66 10.40 -1.14 4.99
N SER A 67 11.21 -1.44 4.00
CA SER A 67 11.99 -0.44 3.27
C SER A 67 12.34 -0.93 1.87
N TYR A 68 12.79 -0.02 1.01
CA TYR A 68 13.26 -0.38 -0.33
C TYR A 68 14.35 -1.48 -0.31
N CYS A 69 15.21 -1.50 0.71
CA CYS A 69 16.32 -2.45 0.80
C CYS A 69 15.88 -3.84 1.28
N GLN A 70 14.95 -3.91 2.22
CA GLN A 70 14.52 -5.16 2.87
C GLN A 70 13.29 -5.77 2.19
N GLY A 71 12.56 -4.99 1.40
CA GLY A 71 11.20 -5.28 1.01
C GLY A 71 10.19 -4.73 2.03
N PHE A 72 8.93 -4.80 1.65
CA PHE A 72 7.79 -4.31 2.41
C PHE A 72 6.93 -5.47 2.84
N THR A 73 6.53 -5.48 4.11
CA THR A 73 5.57 -6.45 4.66
C THR A 73 4.28 -5.73 4.97
N THR A 74 3.16 -6.30 4.53
CA THR A 74 1.84 -5.83 4.89
C THR A 74 1.11 -6.92 5.67
N ASN A 75 0.62 -6.58 6.87
CA ASN A 75 -0.32 -7.41 7.61
C ASN A 75 -1.68 -6.71 7.61
N PHE A 76 -2.70 -7.42 7.16
CA PHE A 76 -4.04 -6.90 7.01
C PHE A 76 -5.03 -7.86 7.67
N ARG A 77 -5.89 -7.33 8.54
CA ARG A 77 -6.98 -8.10 9.14
C ARG A 77 -8.30 -7.36 8.97
N PHE A 78 -9.30 -8.02 8.42
CA PHE A 78 -10.60 -7.46 8.11
C PHE A 78 -11.68 -8.33 8.74
N VAL A 79 -12.27 -7.84 9.83
CA VAL A 79 -13.31 -8.54 10.57
C VAL A 79 -14.63 -7.81 10.38
N THR A 80 -15.66 -8.51 9.95
CA THR A 80 -17.02 -7.97 9.82
C THR A 80 -18.04 -8.91 10.41
N GLN A 81 -18.99 -8.34 11.13
CA GLN A 81 -20.20 -9.00 11.56
C GLN A 81 -21.32 -8.56 10.61
N ILE A 82 -21.86 -9.54 9.88
CA ILE A 82 -22.87 -9.36 8.85
C ILE A 82 -24.20 -9.83 9.42
N ASN A 83 -25.20 -8.96 9.45
CA ASN A 83 -26.55 -9.27 9.85
C ASN A 83 -27.44 -9.34 8.60
N THR A 84 -28.09 -10.48 8.36
CA THR A 84 -28.99 -10.71 7.22
C THR A 84 -30.46 -10.50 7.56
N GLY A 85 -30.77 -10.16 8.82
CA GLY A 85 -32.13 -10.13 9.37
C GLY A 85 -32.52 -11.46 10.03
N ASP A 86 -32.18 -12.58 9.40
CA ASP A 86 -32.46 -13.93 9.91
C ASP A 86 -31.30 -14.51 10.73
N SER A 87 -30.07 -14.10 10.41
CA SER A 87 -28.86 -14.61 11.04
C SER A 87 -27.77 -13.55 11.15
N VAL A 88 -26.80 -13.84 12.03
CA VAL A 88 -25.58 -13.06 12.18
C VAL A 88 -24.41 -13.99 11.88
N ARG A 89 -23.49 -13.53 11.02
CA ARG A 89 -22.29 -14.26 10.62
C ARG A 89 -21.07 -13.38 10.81
N VAL A 90 -19.96 -13.96 11.28
CA VAL A 90 -18.70 -13.24 11.47
C VAL A 90 -17.68 -13.70 10.44
N SER A 91 -17.27 -12.80 9.55
CA SER A 91 -16.18 -13.02 8.60
C SER A 91 -14.90 -12.40 9.15
N ASP A 92 -13.81 -13.16 9.18
CA ASP A 92 -12.47 -12.69 9.55
C ASP A 92 -11.47 -13.08 8.47
N GLN A 93 -10.99 -12.10 7.72
CA GLN A 93 -9.94 -12.29 6.73
C GLN A 93 -8.61 -11.79 7.29
N GLN A 94 -7.60 -12.65 7.26
CA GLN A 94 -6.24 -12.37 7.70
C GLN A 94 -5.29 -12.55 6.52
N THR A 95 -4.63 -11.47 6.10
CA THR A 95 -3.74 -11.44 4.95
C THR A 95 -2.36 -10.95 5.38
N THR A 96 -1.32 -11.68 5.01
CA THR A 96 0.07 -11.25 5.11
C THR A 96 0.70 -11.27 3.72
N THR A 97 1.33 -10.17 3.33
CA THR A 97 2.08 -10.09 2.08
C THR A 97 3.49 -9.58 2.32
N PHE A 98 4.40 -9.96 1.44
CA PHE A 98 5.75 -9.41 1.37
C PHE A 98 6.08 -9.08 -0.08
N GLU A 99 6.65 -7.90 -0.30
CA GLU A 99 6.98 -7.37 -1.63
C GLU A 99 8.41 -6.83 -1.65
N ASN A 100 9.22 -7.31 -2.58
CA ASN A 100 10.55 -6.80 -2.85
C ASN A 100 10.56 -6.13 -4.23
N LEU A 101 10.54 -4.79 -4.23
CA LEU A 101 10.53 -3.97 -5.43
C LEU A 101 11.79 -4.14 -6.30
N LYS A 102 12.95 -4.40 -5.68
CA LYS A 102 14.21 -4.56 -6.41
C LYS A 102 14.26 -5.86 -7.20
N ASP A 103 13.72 -6.92 -6.61
CA ASP A 103 13.76 -8.27 -7.16
C ASP A 103 12.50 -8.62 -7.98
N GLY A 104 11.48 -7.75 -8.00
CA GLY A 104 10.19 -8.01 -8.64
C GLY A 104 9.51 -9.24 -8.03
N LYS A 105 9.48 -9.35 -6.70
CA LYS A 105 8.92 -10.51 -5.98
C LYS A 105 7.79 -10.10 -5.06
N PHE A 106 6.76 -10.93 -5.02
CA PHE A 106 5.61 -10.77 -4.15
C PHE A 106 5.20 -12.12 -3.57
N THR A 107 4.95 -12.20 -2.27
CA THR A 107 4.38 -13.39 -1.64
C THR A 107 3.13 -12.98 -0.89
N PHE A 108 2.12 -13.84 -0.90
CA PHE A 108 0.83 -13.58 -0.28
C PHE A 108 0.33 -14.83 0.44
N ASP A 109 -0.30 -14.62 1.57
CA ASP A 109 -1.03 -15.62 2.34
C ASP A 109 -2.31 -14.96 2.88
N THR A 110 -3.46 -15.48 2.47
CA THR A 110 -4.78 -15.04 2.93
C THR A 110 -5.54 -16.21 3.51
N LYS A 111 -5.96 -16.07 4.76
CA LYS A 111 -6.86 -17.00 5.45
C LYS A 111 -8.18 -16.32 5.72
N SER A 112 -9.25 -16.98 5.28
CA SER A 112 -10.62 -16.53 5.49
C SER A 112 -11.28 -17.47 6.46
N PHE A 113 -11.77 -16.91 7.57
CA PHE A 113 -12.52 -17.62 8.57
C PHE A 113 -13.97 -17.16 8.51
N THR A 114 -14.88 -18.10 8.71
CA THR A 114 -16.24 -17.74 9.08
C THR A 114 -16.68 -18.42 10.36
N ASP A 115 -17.24 -17.64 11.28
CA ASP A 115 -17.70 -18.11 12.59
C ASP A 115 -16.58 -18.91 13.28
N ASP A 116 -15.37 -18.35 13.24
CA ASP A 116 -14.09 -18.90 13.75
C ASP A 116 -13.61 -20.20 13.09
N GLN A 117 -14.28 -20.67 12.03
CA GLN A 117 -13.86 -21.84 11.25
C GLN A 117 -13.11 -21.41 9.99
N LEU A 118 -11.97 -22.04 9.72
CA LEU A 118 -11.23 -21.80 8.48
C LEU A 118 -12.07 -22.26 7.29
N ASP A 119 -12.42 -21.32 6.41
CA ASP A 119 -13.23 -21.54 5.22
C ASP A 119 -12.33 -21.68 3.98
N LYS A 120 -11.33 -20.78 3.84
CA LYS A 120 -10.45 -20.73 2.69
C LYS A 120 -9.04 -20.30 3.07
N GLU A 121 -8.04 -20.90 2.44
CA GLU A 121 -6.65 -20.45 2.46
C GLU A 121 -6.14 -20.32 1.02
N VAL A 122 -5.53 -19.17 0.72
CA VAL A 122 -4.90 -18.89 -0.57
C VAL A 122 -3.51 -18.35 -0.29
N ASN A 123 -2.48 -19.05 -0.76
CA ASN A 123 -1.12 -18.57 -0.64
C ASN A 123 -0.26 -18.98 -1.82
N GLY A 124 0.76 -18.17 -2.08
CA GLY A 124 1.62 -18.32 -3.22
C GLY A 124 2.74 -17.29 -3.27
N ALA A 125 3.52 -17.39 -4.33
CA ALA A 125 4.54 -16.42 -4.69
C ALA A 125 4.35 -16.00 -6.14
N ALA A 126 4.50 -14.71 -6.41
CA ALA A 126 4.55 -14.12 -7.72
C ALA A 126 5.91 -13.49 -7.95
N GLN A 127 6.41 -13.59 -9.18
CA GLN A 127 7.66 -12.98 -9.57
C GLN A 127 7.57 -12.44 -11.00
N ASP A 128 8.11 -11.25 -11.19
CA ASP A 128 8.31 -10.68 -12.52
C ASP A 128 9.22 -11.57 -13.36
N GLN A 129 8.81 -11.80 -14.59
CA GLN A 129 9.54 -12.56 -15.59
C GLN A 129 9.51 -11.82 -16.93
N PRO A 130 10.43 -12.10 -17.86
CA PRO A 130 10.33 -11.59 -19.21
C PRO A 130 8.97 -11.98 -19.83
N GLY A 131 8.12 -10.99 -20.11
CA GLY A 131 6.81 -11.19 -20.73
C GLY A 131 5.62 -11.31 -19.76
N GLY A 132 5.81 -11.12 -18.45
CA GLY A 132 4.70 -11.01 -17.50
C GLY A 132 5.05 -11.40 -16.07
N VAL A 133 4.08 -11.91 -15.32
CA VAL A 133 4.26 -12.36 -13.93
C VAL A 133 4.04 -13.87 -13.84
N LYS A 134 5.03 -14.59 -13.32
CA LYS A 134 4.87 -16.00 -12.95
C LYS A 134 4.29 -16.09 -11.54
N VAL A 135 3.25 -16.89 -11.35
CA VAL A 135 2.63 -17.13 -10.04
C VAL A 135 2.66 -18.62 -9.70
N ASP A 136 3.26 -18.95 -8.58
CA ASP A 136 3.31 -20.27 -7.97
C ASP A 136 2.35 -20.31 -6.77
N LEU A 137 1.13 -20.82 -6.99
CA LEU A 137 0.13 -21.06 -5.94
C LEU A 137 0.41 -22.36 -5.22
N LYS A 138 0.22 -22.37 -3.90
CA LYS A 138 0.36 -23.56 -3.04
C LYS A 138 -0.98 -24.01 -2.46
N GLN A 139 -1.80 -23.06 -2.01
CA GLN A 139 -3.16 -23.30 -1.53
C GLN A 139 -4.19 -22.59 -2.43
N PRO A 140 -5.39 -23.18 -2.65
CA PRO A 140 -5.85 -24.47 -2.11
C PRO A 140 -5.27 -25.70 -2.83
N ALA A 141 -4.54 -25.50 -3.94
CA ALA A 141 -3.82 -26.54 -4.66
C ALA A 141 -2.59 -25.97 -5.36
N ASN A 142 -1.56 -26.80 -5.51
CA ASN A 142 -0.36 -26.42 -6.24
C ASN A 142 -0.68 -26.14 -7.71
N ARG A 143 -0.44 -24.91 -8.18
CA ARG A 143 -0.66 -24.50 -9.55
C ARG A 143 0.33 -23.42 -9.95
N GLU A 144 0.85 -23.52 -11.17
CA GLU A 144 1.67 -22.48 -11.77
C GLU A 144 0.83 -21.73 -12.82
N LEU A 145 0.92 -20.40 -12.82
CA LEU A 145 0.22 -19.52 -13.75
C LEU A 145 1.20 -18.54 -14.35
N GLN A 146 0.98 -18.21 -15.62
CA GLN A 146 1.64 -17.09 -16.28
C GLN A 146 0.60 -16.00 -16.54
N LEU A 147 0.74 -14.87 -15.87
CA LEU A 147 -0.11 -13.71 -16.01
C LEU A 147 0.57 -12.65 -16.88
N ALA A 148 -0.23 -11.71 -17.38
CA ALA A 148 0.28 -10.51 -18.03
C ALA A 148 1.11 -9.64 -17.07
N GLU A 149 1.93 -8.76 -17.61
CA GLU A 149 2.70 -7.80 -16.81
C GLU A 149 1.77 -6.94 -15.94
N SER A 150 2.05 -6.91 -14.64
CA SER A 150 1.22 -6.27 -13.63
C SER A 150 2.08 -5.71 -12.50
N ARG A 151 1.62 -4.64 -11.86
CA ARG A 151 2.19 -4.08 -10.64
C ARG A 151 1.80 -4.90 -9.42
N PHE A 152 2.71 -5.04 -8.46
CA PHE A 152 2.38 -5.50 -7.12
C PHE A 152 1.85 -4.34 -6.25
N PRO A 153 1.21 -4.60 -5.09
CA PRO A 153 0.46 -3.57 -4.36
C PRO A 153 1.28 -2.35 -3.92
N THR A 154 2.52 -2.54 -3.44
CA THR A 154 3.39 -1.45 -2.98
C THR A 154 3.91 -0.65 -4.16
N GLU A 155 4.35 -1.33 -5.22
CA GLU A 155 4.72 -0.69 -6.49
C GLU A 155 3.56 0.16 -7.04
N HIS A 156 2.34 -0.39 -7.04
CA HIS A 156 1.16 0.33 -7.48
C HIS A 156 0.86 1.56 -6.61
N MET A 157 0.99 1.45 -5.28
CA MET A 157 0.83 2.60 -4.37
C MET A 157 1.84 3.71 -4.69
N LEU A 158 3.10 3.34 -4.98
CA LEU A 158 4.13 4.30 -5.38
C LEU A 158 3.80 4.98 -6.71
N ASP A 159 3.31 4.22 -7.69
CA ASP A 159 2.83 4.77 -8.97
C ASP A 159 1.69 5.78 -8.74
N VAL A 160 0.75 5.48 -7.84
CA VAL A 160 -0.35 6.40 -7.50
C VAL A 160 0.18 7.70 -6.88
N ILE A 161 1.08 7.59 -5.90
CA ILE A 161 1.68 8.77 -5.24
C ILE A 161 2.49 9.60 -6.23
N GLN A 162 3.28 8.95 -7.09
CA GLN A 162 4.11 9.64 -8.08
C GLN A 162 3.23 10.36 -9.12
N ASN A 163 2.22 9.69 -9.67
CA ASN A 163 1.27 10.31 -10.59
C ASN A 163 0.52 11.48 -9.94
N ALA A 164 0.15 11.37 -8.66
CA ALA A 164 -0.48 12.46 -7.91
C ALA A 164 0.43 13.69 -7.78
N LYS A 165 1.72 13.48 -7.49
CA LYS A 165 2.76 14.54 -7.43
C LYS A 165 2.98 15.21 -8.78
N ASP A 166 3.02 14.42 -9.84
CA ASP A 166 3.22 14.91 -11.21
C ASP A 166 1.96 15.56 -11.80
N GLY A 167 0.84 15.55 -11.05
CA GLY A 167 -0.43 16.11 -11.48
C GLY A 167 -1.17 15.25 -12.52
N LYS A 168 -0.73 14.02 -12.76
CA LYS A 168 -1.43 13.04 -13.61
C LYS A 168 -2.63 12.48 -12.85
N ARG A 169 -3.82 12.93 -13.23
CA ARG A 169 -5.07 12.66 -12.48
C ARG A 169 -5.88 11.47 -12.93
N PHE A 170 -5.53 10.86 -14.06
CA PHE A 170 -6.24 9.72 -14.62
C PHE A 170 -5.22 8.78 -15.27
N PHE A 171 -5.21 7.52 -14.86
CA PHE A 171 -4.34 6.51 -15.44
C PHE A 171 -4.87 5.12 -15.18
N GLU A 172 -4.37 4.17 -15.95
CA GLU A 172 -4.69 2.76 -15.83
C GLU A 172 -3.43 1.98 -15.45
N ALA A 173 -3.63 0.88 -14.73
CA ALA A 173 -2.60 -0.11 -14.46
C ALA A 173 -3.21 -1.50 -14.49
N ARG A 174 -2.35 -2.51 -14.49
CA ARG A 174 -2.75 -3.88 -14.14
C ARG A 174 -2.11 -4.19 -12.80
N VAL A 175 -2.87 -4.79 -11.89
CA VAL A 175 -2.43 -5.06 -10.52
C VAL A 175 -2.65 -6.53 -10.19
N PHE A 176 -1.62 -7.17 -9.66
CA PHE A 176 -1.73 -8.48 -9.03
C PHE A 176 -1.49 -8.31 -7.53
N ASP A 177 -2.49 -8.60 -6.71
CA ASP A 177 -2.45 -8.41 -5.26
C ASP A 177 -2.64 -9.71 -4.47
N GLY A 178 -2.77 -10.85 -5.15
CA GLY A 178 -3.00 -12.15 -4.52
C GLY A 178 -4.39 -12.30 -3.87
N SER A 179 -5.34 -11.42 -4.19
CA SER A 179 -6.72 -11.49 -3.70
C SER A 179 -7.52 -12.63 -4.35
N ASP A 180 -8.72 -12.89 -3.82
CA ASP A 180 -9.63 -13.96 -4.24
C ASP A 180 -8.99 -15.35 -4.27
N ASP A 181 -8.71 -15.88 -5.46
CA ASP A 181 -8.08 -17.18 -5.70
C ASP A 181 -6.57 -17.06 -6.00
N GLY A 182 -6.02 -15.85 -5.95
CA GLY A 182 -4.62 -15.55 -6.24
C GLY A 182 -4.23 -15.84 -7.69
N ASP A 183 -5.19 -15.86 -8.61
CA ASP A 183 -5.02 -16.43 -9.95
C ASP A 183 -5.25 -15.48 -11.11
N LYS A 184 -5.56 -14.22 -10.81
CA LYS A 184 -5.82 -13.18 -11.80
C LYS A 184 -5.16 -11.88 -11.38
N ALA A 185 -4.72 -11.13 -12.37
CA ALA A 185 -4.50 -9.70 -12.22
C ALA A 185 -5.80 -8.96 -12.57
N LEU A 186 -6.00 -7.79 -11.98
CA LEU A 186 -7.12 -6.91 -12.28
C LEU A 186 -6.62 -5.66 -13.00
N VAL A 187 -7.43 -5.16 -13.93
CA VAL A 187 -7.18 -3.84 -14.54
C VAL A 187 -7.74 -2.80 -13.59
N THR A 188 -6.95 -1.77 -13.28
CA THR A 188 -7.37 -0.66 -12.45
C THR A 188 -7.44 0.62 -13.26
N THR A 189 -8.49 1.40 -13.02
CA THR A 189 -8.56 2.81 -13.42
C THR A 189 -8.48 3.65 -12.16
N THR A 190 -7.48 4.53 -12.10
CA THR A 190 -7.25 5.41 -10.96
C THR A 190 -7.53 6.85 -11.31
N ILE A 191 -8.33 7.51 -10.47
CA ILE A 191 -8.66 8.92 -10.54
C ILE A 191 -8.11 9.60 -9.29
N VAL A 192 -7.29 10.64 -9.50
CA VAL A 192 -6.70 11.45 -8.42
C VAL A 192 -7.31 12.84 -8.45
N GLY A 193 -7.92 13.23 -7.33
CA GLY A 193 -8.48 14.54 -7.08
C GLY A 193 -7.41 15.62 -6.93
N LYS A 194 -7.85 16.88 -6.79
CA LYS A 194 -6.95 17.97 -6.40
C LYS A 194 -6.44 17.73 -4.98
N GLN A 195 -5.19 18.10 -4.73
CA GLN A 195 -4.66 18.08 -3.37
C GLN A 195 -5.48 19.03 -2.49
N GLN A 196 -5.78 18.58 -1.27
CA GLN A 196 -6.60 19.29 -0.30
C GLN A 196 -5.92 19.26 1.06
N THR A 197 -6.18 20.28 1.88
CA THR A 197 -5.83 20.28 3.30
C THR A 197 -7.09 19.95 4.12
N PRO A 198 -6.98 19.13 5.19
CA PRO A 198 -8.12 18.81 6.04
C PRO A 198 -8.80 20.06 6.59
N VAL A 199 -10.12 20.12 6.53
CA VAL A 199 -10.89 21.13 7.28
C VAL A 199 -11.00 20.69 8.74
N ALA A 200 -11.02 21.65 9.67
CA ALA A 200 -10.89 21.39 11.11
C ALA A 200 -12.00 20.51 11.72
N GLU A 201 -13.10 20.27 10.99
CA GLU A 201 -14.31 19.56 11.44
C GLU A 201 -14.38 18.10 10.92
N GLU A 202 -13.37 17.62 10.17
CA GLU A 202 -13.34 16.23 9.70
C GLU A 202 -13.11 15.25 10.88
N ALA A 203 -14.11 14.41 11.16
CA ALA A 203 -14.14 13.51 12.32
C ALA A 203 -12.96 12.53 12.39
N ASP A 204 -12.44 12.09 11.25
CA ASP A 204 -11.32 11.15 11.15
C ASP A 204 -9.94 11.83 11.05
N ALA A 205 -9.90 13.14 10.75
CA ALA A 205 -8.64 13.88 10.62
C ALA A 205 -7.88 13.94 11.96
N GLY A 206 -8.58 14.11 13.09
CA GLY A 206 -7.96 14.08 14.42
C GLY A 206 -7.23 12.77 14.73
N ASN A 207 -7.78 11.65 14.25
CA ASN A 207 -7.22 10.31 14.49
C ASN A 207 -5.96 10.03 13.64
N ALA A 208 -5.65 10.87 12.66
CA ALA A 208 -4.39 10.83 11.92
C ALA A 208 -3.20 11.44 12.69
N GLY A 209 -3.41 11.90 13.93
CA GLY A 209 -2.35 12.36 14.84
C GLY A 209 -1.53 13.50 14.22
N ALA A 210 -0.22 13.25 14.03
CA ALA A 210 0.70 14.23 13.45
C ALA A 210 0.33 14.65 12.01
N PHE A 211 -0.47 13.85 11.29
CA PHE A 211 -0.89 14.14 9.91
C PHE A 211 -2.29 14.75 9.81
N SER A 212 -2.91 15.06 10.94
CA SER A 212 -4.27 15.64 11.02
C SER A 212 -4.47 16.94 10.23
N LYS A 213 -3.39 17.68 9.96
CA LYS A 213 -3.38 18.93 9.17
C LYS A 213 -2.61 18.80 7.85
N THR A 214 -2.08 17.62 7.55
CA THR A 214 -1.26 17.40 6.35
C THR A 214 -2.13 17.32 5.12
N ALA A 215 -1.65 17.86 4.01
CA ALA A 215 -2.36 17.77 2.75
C ALA A 215 -2.47 16.31 2.26
N PHE A 216 -3.55 15.99 1.57
CA PHE A 216 -3.85 14.68 1.02
C PHE A 216 -4.45 14.81 -0.38
N TRP A 217 -4.47 13.71 -1.14
CA TRP A 217 -5.22 13.58 -2.38
C TRP A 217 -6.44 12.68 -2.17
N PRO A 218 -7.66 13.09 -2.57
CA PRO A 218 -8.75 12.16 -2.78
C PRO A 218 -8.40 11.23 -3.94
N VAL A 219 -8.48 9.92 -3.75
CA VAL A 219 -8.17 8.92 -4.77
C VAL A 219 -9.35 7.97 -4.88
N THR A 220 -9.71 7.61 -6.12
CA THR A 220 -10.64 6.51 -6.42
C THR A 220 -9.95 5.53 -7.34
N ILE A 221 -9.98 4.25 -6.98
CA ILE A 221 -9.47 3.14 -7.81
C ILE A 221 -10.65 2.20 -8.08
N ALA A 222 -10.91 1.95 -9.36
CA ALA A 222 -11.92 0.99 -9.82
C ALA A 222 -11.23 -0.22 -10.44
N TYR A 223 -11.65 -1.42 -10.05
CA TYR A 223 -11.05 -2.69 -10.45
C TYR A 223 -11.97 -3.42 -11.43
N PHE A 224 -11.38 -3.96 -12.50
CA PHE A 224 -12.07 -4.64 -13.58
C PHE A 224 -11.39 -5.97 -13.88
N ASN A 225 -12.19 -6.98 -14.22
CA ASN A 225 -11.67 -8.23 -14.77
C ASN A 225 -11.01 -7.96 -16.13
N GLU A 226 -9.88 -8.61 -16.45
CA GLU A 226 -9.14 -8.37 -17.71
C GLU A 226 -9.97 -8.59 -18.98
N ASN A 227 -10.90 -9.55 -18.94
CA ASN A 227 -11.74 -9.92 -20.08
C ASN A 227 -13.15 -9.30 -20.00
N ALA A 228 -13.27 -8.18 -19.28
CA ALA A 228 -14.49 -7.43 -19.16
C ALA A 228 -14.91 -6.86 -20.53
N LYS A 229 -16.22 -6.92 -20.82
CA LYS A 229 -16.80 -6.31 -22.03
C LYS A 229 -16.74 -4.77 -21.94
N SER A 230 -16.89 -4.09 -23.07
CA SER A 230 -16.84 -2.62 -23.17
C SER A 230 -17.82 -1.86 -22.26
N ASP A 231 -18.87 -2.52 -21.78
CA ASP A 231 -19.92 -1.98 -20.90
C ASP A 231 -19.85 -2.54 -19.47
N ALA A 232 -18.75 -3.21 -19.12
CA ALA A 232 -18.60 -3.82 -17.82
C ALA A 232 -18.44 -2.78 -16.72
N LEU A 233 -19.15 -3.02 -15.62
CA LEU A 233 -18.99 -2.29 -14.37
C LEU A 233 -17.75 -2.81 -13.62
N PRO A 234 -17.12 -1.96 -12.79
CA PRO A 234 -16.05 -2.43 -11.92
C PRO A 234 -16.59 -3.47 -10.94
N VAL A 235 -15.79 -4.50 -10.67
CA VAL A 235 -16.12 -5.53 -9.67
C VAL A 235 -15.89 -5.05 -8.24
N TYR A 236 -15.04 -4.04 -8.09
CA TYR A 236 -14.74 -3.40 -6.83
C TYR A 236 -14.30 -1.96 -7.08
N ARG A 237 -14.73 -1.03 -6.23
CA ARG A 237 -14.27 0.36 -6.27
C ARG A 237 -13.93 0.83 -4.86
N MET A 238 -12.74 1.38 -4.71
CA MET A 238 -12.29 1.96 -3.46
C MET A 238 -12.05 3.46 -3.62
N SER A 239 -12.52 4.26 -2.67
CA SER A 239 -12.20 5.69 -2.57
C SER A 239 -11.63 5.99 -1.20
N PHE A 240 -10.61 6.83 -1.14
CA PHE A 240 -9.89 7.15 0.08
C PHE A 240 -9.14 8.48 -0.03
N LYS A 241 -8.72 9.02 1.10
CA LYS A 241 -7.78 10.14 1.19
C LYS A 241 -6.38 9.58 1.37
N LEU A 242 -5.48 9.90 0.45
CA LEU A 242 -4.10 9.43 0.41
C LEU A 242 -3.13 10.54 0.83
N TYR A 243 -2.33 10.27 1.85
CA TYR A 243 -1.17 11.08 2.21
C TYR A 243 0.06 10.67 1.40
N GLU A 244 0.99 11.61 1.20
CA GLU A 244 2.24 11.37 0.47
C GLU A 244 3.09 10.23 1.05
N ASN A 245 2.94 9.94 2.34
CA ASN A 245 3.68 8.92 3.06
C ASN A 245 3.01 7.53 3.04
N GLY A 246 1.96 7.34 2.23
CA GLY A 246 1.25 6.08 2.06
C GLY A 246 0.14 5.80 3.06
N ILE A 247 -0.07 6.66 4.05
CA ILE A 247 -1.22 6.53 4.97
C ILE A 247 -2.51 6.84 4.20
N THR A 248 -3.54 6.04 4.43
CA THR A 248 -4.89 6.28 3.90
C THR A 248 -5.89 6.52 5.03
N ARG A 249 -6.96 7.26 4.73
CA ARG A 249 -8.11 7.43 5.63
C ARG A 249 -9.39 7.66 4.83
N ASP A 250 -10.52 7.70 5.54
CA ASP A 250 -11.85 7.96 4.96
C ASP A 250 -12.18 6.99 3.80
N LEU A 251 -12.12 5.69 4.11
CA LEU A 251 -12.28 4.64 3.12
C LEU A 251 -13.76 4.49 2.75
N THR A 252 -14.06 4.37 1.47
CA THR A 252 -15.33 3.89 0.93
C THR A 252 -15.04 2.73 0.00
N MET A 253 -15.57 1.55 0.32
CA MET A 253 -15.31 0.28 -0.36
C MET A 253 -16.63 -0.23 -0.93
N ASP A 254 -16.75 -0.20 -2.24
CA ASP A 254 -17.96 -0.50 -2.99
C ASP A 254 -17.78 -1.83 -3.72
N TYR A 255 -18.53 -2.84 -3.28
CA TYR A 255 -18.51 -4.20 -3.78
C TYR A 255 -19.63 -4.47 -4.81
N GLY A 256 -20.27 -3.40 -5.32
CA GLY A 256 -21.40 -3.48 -6.24
C GLY A 256 -22.74 -3.64 -5.52
N ASP A 257 -22.93 -4.73 -4.80
CA ASP A 257 -24.21 -5.01 -4.11
C ASP A 257 -24.32 -4.31 -2.74
N PHE A 258 -23.20 -3.93 -2.14
CA PHE A 258 -23.13 -3.19 -0.88
C PHE A 258 -21.87 -2.32 -0.80
N VAL A 259 -21.93 -1.30 0.05
CA VAL A 259 -20.85 -0.32 0.28
C VAL A 259 -20.52 -0.23 1.76
N LEU A 260 -19.24 -0.34 2.07
CA LEU A 260 -18.70 -0.12 3.41
C LEU A 260 -17.94 1.20 3.50
N THR A 261 -17.99 1.80 4.67
CA THR A 261 -17.09 2.89 5.05
C THR A 261 -16.13 2.44 6.12
N GLY A 262 -14.88 2.89 6.02
CA GLY A 262 -13.83 2.66 7.01
C GLY A 262 -13.32 3.99 7.56
N LYS A 263 -13.66 4.31 8.81
CA LYS A 263 -13.22 5.53 9.50
C LYS A 263 -11.96 5.21 10.30
N LEU A 264 -10.90 5.98 10.10
CA LEU A 264 -9.65 5.82 10.85
C LEU A 264 -9.93 6.08 12.34
N ALA A 265 -9.76 5.05 13.17
CA ALA A 265 -9.99 5.07 14.60
C ALA A 265 -8.68 5.25 15.40
N LYS A 266 -7.59 4.65 14.91
CA LYS A 266 -6.25 4.79 15.52
C LYS A 266 -5.18 4.73 14.45
N LEU A 267 -4.20 5.62 14.54
CA LEU A 267 -2.95 5.54 13.79
C LEU A 267 -1.77 5.44 14.76
N GLU A 268 -0.89 4.48 14.50
CA GLU A 268 0.34 4.26 15.25
C GLU A 268 1.52 4.25 14.27
N LEU A 269 2.51 5.08 14.51
CA LEU A 269 3.75 5.06 13.75
C LEU A 269 4.66 3.98 14.32
N LEU A 270 5.19 3.14 13.43
CA LEU A 270 6.10 2.08 13.84
C LEU A 270 7.54 2.57 13.73
N GLU A 271 8.38 2.16 14.67
CA GLU A 271 9.80 2.51 14.63
C GLU A 271 10.46 1.85 13.43
N ARG A 272 10.98 2.67 12.51
CA ARG A 272 11.84 2.17 11.44
C ARG A 272 13.16 1.71 12.03
N LYS A 273 13.52 0.46 11.81
CA LYS A 273 14.92 0.03 11.92
C LYS A 273 15.70 0.75 10.82
N ALA A 274 16.51 1.73 11.20
CA ALA A 274 17.36 2.46 10.26
C ALA A 274 18.40 1.49 9.69
N GLU A 275 18.25 1.09 8.43
CA GLU A 275 19.17 0.14 7.81
C GLU A 275 19.56 0.57 6.40
N VAL A 276 20.84 0.38 6.10
CA VAL A 276 21.49 0.81 4.86
C VAL A 276 21.37 -0.32 3.83
N CYS A 277 20.93 0.00 2.61
CA CYS A 277 21.01 -0.91 1.46
C CYS A 277 22.48 -1.35 1.30
N LYS A 278 22.74 -2.66 1.40
CA LYS A 278 24.05 -3.22 1.07
C LYS A 278 24.25 -3.34 -0.43
#